data_AF-T1H5S2-F1
#
_entry.id   AF-T1H5S2-F1
#
_cell.length_a   1.000
_cell.length_b   1.000
_cell.length_c   1.000
_cell.angle_alpha   90.00
_cell.angle_beta   90.00
_cell.angle_gamma   90.00
#
_symmetry.space_group_name_H-M   'P 1'
#
loop_
_entity.id
_entity.type
_entity.pdbx_description
1 polymer ?
#
loop_
_entity_poly.entity_id
_entity_poly.type
_entity_poly.pdbx_seq_one_letter_code
_entity_poly.pdbx_strand_id
1 'polypeptide(L)'
;DMKTMEILVSIMSKVFPDFKIKWLVDETKLNLPIELDFLHEGKNCEKIAEMFKKEYKWLKVPKIYWEHSTSRVLVMEYLEGGHVTDVDYLKDNKIDPFEVSNKIGQLYSDMIFVKGFVHSDPHPGNILVKKNPETGKADIILLDHGLYANLTNKFRYEYSKLWLSILNVDRNAMKKHSMNLGIKGDLYGLFACMVTGRPWELVIQGIDKELLQNNSQMVIPQLSDVLEQVDRQMLLILKTNDLIRGIESTLGTKNRMTAFWVMSKCCVKSSYKEEISTEDRRIARWRLIFSEKWAIFKLNIYYLYLGLINYG
;
A
#
# COMPACT_ATOMS: atom_id res chain seq x y z
N ASP A 1 28.47 12.03 -2.89
CA ASP A 1 27.03 12.34 -2.80
C ASP A 1 26.42 11.94 -1.46
N MET A 2 26.32 10.66 -1.08
CA MET A 2 25.74 10.25 0.21
C MET A 2 26.41 10.87 1.45
N LYS A 3 27.74 10.94 1.47
CA LYS A 3 28.48 11.63 2.55
C LYS A 3 28.15 13.12 2.62
N THR A 4 27.95 13.76 1.47
CA THR A 4 27.57 15.17 1.37
C THR A 4 26.17 15.39 1.93
N MET A 5 25.22 14.54 1.55
CA MET A 5 23.84 14.57 2.06
C MET A 5 23.80 14.41 3.59
N GLU A 6 24.56 13.46 4.15
CA GLU A 6 24.65 13.26 5.60
C GLU A 6 25.19 14.49 6.34
N ILE A 7 26.27 15.08 5.81
CA ILE A 7 26.87 16.29 6.41
C ILE A 7 25.87 17.45 6.37
N LEU A 8 25.20 17.66 5.23
CA LEU A 8 24.21 18.73 5.07
C LEU A 8 23.01 18.54 6.00
N VAL A 9 22.45 17.34 6.10
CA VAL A 9 21.34 17.05 7.02
C VAL A 9 21.79 17.21 8.48
N SER A 10 23.01 16.78 8.83
CA SER A 10 23.54 16.98 10.18
C SER A 10 23.72 18.46 10.54
N ILE A 11 24.17 19.29 9.59
CA ILE A 11 24.26 20.74 9.78
C ILE A 11 22.86 21.34 9.90
N MET A 12 21.94 20.98 9.00
CA MET A 12 20.55 21.46 9.02
C MET A 12 19.84 21.13 10.33
N SER A 13 19.96 19.90 10.85
CA SER A 13 19.36 19.52 12.14
C SER A 13 19.99 20.24 13.35
N LYS A 14 21.22 20.75 13.21
CA LYS A 14 21.83 21.62 14.23
C LYS A 14 21.33 23.07 14.15
N VAL A 15 21.10 23.58 12.94
CA VAL A 15 20.63 24.96 12.70
C VAL A 15 19.12 25.07 12.95
N PHE A 16 18.35 24.05 12.59
CA PHE A 16 16.90 23.95 12.76
C PHE A 16 16.56 22.68 13.54
N PRO A 17 16.56 22.72 14.89
CA PRO A 17 16.29 21.55 15.72
C PRO A 17 14.91 20.92 15.47
N ASP A 18 13.95 21.73 15.02
CA ASP A 18 12.60 21.28 14.66
C ASP A 18 12.56 20.51 13.32
N PHE A 19 13.64 20.57 12.53
CA PHE A 19 13.74 19.92 11.22
C PHE A 19 14.43 18.55 11.33
N LYS A 20 13.61 17.53 11.60
CA LYS A 20 14.06 16.17 11.90
C LYS A 20 14.02 15.24 10.67
N ILE A 21 14.92 15.48 9.69
CA ILE A 21 15.00 14.69 8.43
C ILE A 21 16.04 13.56 8.49
N LYS A 22 16.69 13.33 9.63
CA LYS A 22 17.74 12.30 9.75
C LYS A 22 17.26 10.90 9.30
N TRP A 23 16.02 10.53 9.61
CA TRP A 23 15.42 9.25 9.20
C TRP A 23 15.43 9.05 7.68
N LEU A 24 15.28 10.12 6.90
CA LEU A 24 15.29 10.07 5.44
C LEU A 24 16.68 9.69 4.91
N VAL A 25 17.74 10.27 5.51
CA VAL A 25 19.13 9.95 5.14
C VAL A 25 19.44 8.49 5.43
N ASP A 26 19.01 8.00 6.59
CA ASP A 26 19.22 6.61 7.00
C ASP A 26 18.49 5.66 6.04
N GLU A 27 17.28 5.99 5.62
CA GLU A 27 16.52 5.22 4.61
C GLU A 27 17.22 5.23 3.24
N THR A 28 17.67 6.40 2.76
CA THR A 28 18.38 6.50 1.47
C THR A 28 19.68 5.69 1.47
N LYS A 29 20.43 5.67 2.58
CA LYS A 29 21.66 4.87 2.70
C LYS A 29 21.42 3.37 2.55
N LEU A 30 20.28 2.89 3.02
CA LEU A 30 19.92 1.48 2.94
C LEU A 30 19.42 1.09 1.54
N ASN A 31 18.66 1.96 0.89
CA ASN A 31 18.03 1.65 -0.40
C ASN A 31 18.94 1.90 -1.61
N LEU A 32 19.77 2.94 -1.58
CA LEU A 32 20.58 3.33 -2.74
C LEU A 32 21.51 2.21 -3.26
N PRO A 33 22.21 1.43 -2.41
CA PRO A 33 23.04 0.33 -2.91
C PRO A 33 22.22 -0.79 -3.57
N ILE A 34 20.98 -0.99 -3.12
CA ILE A 34 20.06 -2.00 -3.66
C ILE A 34 19.54 -1.53 -5.03
N GLU A 35 19.22 -0.25 -5.16
CA GLU A 35 18.79 0.36 -6.43
C GLU A 35 19.88 0.32 -7.51
N LEU A 36 21.15 0.34 -7.12
CA LEU A 36 22.29 0.31 -8.04
C LEU A 36 22.69 -1.10 -8.52
N ASP A 37 22.04 -2.16 -8.03
CA ASP A 37 22.27 -3.54 -8.47
C ASP A 37 21.05 -4.06 -9.23
N PHE A 38 21.06 -3.93 -10.56
CA PHE A 38 19.92 -4.37 -11.36
C PHE A 38 19.73 -5.89 -11.43
N LEU A 39 20.69 -6.69 -10.98
CA LEU A 39 20.46 -8.13 -10.80
C LEU A 39 19.49 -8.40 -9.65
N HIS A 40 19.46 -7.51 -8.65
CA HIS A 40 18.47 -7.55 -7.57
C HIS A 40 17.07 -7.26 -8.12
N GLU A 41 16.95 -6.21 -8.92
CA GLU A 41 15.70 -5.84 -9.61
C GLU A 41 15.17 -6.98 -10.46
N GLY A 42 16.00 -7.60 -11.31
CA GLY A 42 15.58 -8.74 -12.14
C GLY A 42 15.06 -9.93 -11.31
N LYS A 43 15.65 -10.20 -10.13
CA LYS A 43 15.18 -11.27 -9.24
C LYS A 43 13.85 -10.93 -8.60
N ASN A 44 13.63 -9.66 -8.25
CA ASN A 44 12.35 -9.19 -7.74
C ASN A 44 11.26 -9.29 -8.81
N CYS A 45 11.59 -8.97 -10.07
CA CYS A 45 10.73 -9.12 -11.24
C CYS A 45 10.22 -10.57 -11.36
N GLU A 46 11.12 -11.55 -11.43
CA GLU A 46 10.76 -12.97 -11.52
C GLU A 46 9.96 -13.45 -10.29
N LYS A 47 10.33 -12.99 -9.09
CA LYS A 47 9.62 -13.32 -7.85
C LYS A 47 8.17 -12.85 -7.90
N ILE A 48 7.90 -11.64 -8.38
CA ILE A 48 6.54 -11.11 -8.51
C ILE A 48 5.76 -11.82 -9.59
N ALA A 49 6.40 -12.10 -10.73
CA ALA A 49 5.79 -12.85 -11.82
C ALA A 49 5.28 -14.23 -11.32
N GLU A 50 6.12 -14.99 -10.61
CA GLU A 50 5.73 -16.30 -10.08
C GLU A 50 4.73 -16.19 -8.91
N MET A 51 4.87 -15.19 -8.04
CA MET A 51 4.00 -14.99 -6.87
C MET A 51 2.52 -14.80 -7.21
N PHE A 52 2.22 -14.23 -8.38
CA PHE A 52 0.87 -13.88 -8.83
C PHE A 52 0.43 -14.59 -10.12
N LYS A 53 1.25 -15.49 -10.66
CA LYS A 53 1.00 -16.22 -11.91
C LYS A 53 -0.35 -16.94 -11.99
N LYS A 54 -0.85 -17.43 -10.84
CA LYS A 54 -2.11 -18.18 -10.76
C LYS A 54 -3.30 -17.26 -10.51
N GLU A 55 -3.11 -16.23 -9.70
CA GLU A 55 -4.15 -15.32 -9.22
C GLU A 55 -4.48 -14.21 -10.23
N TYR A 56 -3.47 -13.62 -10.87
CA TYR A 56 -3.62 -12.43 -11.71
C TYR A 56 -3.11 -12.64 -13.13
N LYS A 57 -4.00 -13.16 -13.99
CA LYS A 57 -3.71 -13.32 -15.43
C LYS A 57 -3.53 -11.99 -16.18
N TRP A 58 -4.12 -10.93 -15.65
CA TRP A 58 -4.05 -9.56 -16.16
C TRP A 58 -2.77 -8.82 -15.72
N LEU A 59 -2.02 -9.35 -14.75
CA LEU A 59 -0.74 -8.78 -14.35
C LEU A 59 0.35 -9.30 -15.30
N LYS A 60 1.08 -8.37 -15.93
CA LYS A 60 2.21 -8.65 -16.81
C LYS A 60 3.48 -8.10 -16.17
N VAL A 61 4.51 -8.92 -16.21
CA VAL A 61 5.83 -8.62 -15.66
C VAL A 61 6.84 -9.09 -16.71
N PRO A 62 7.78 -8.23 -17.14
CA PRO A 62 8.75 -8.58 -18.17
C PRO A 62 9.55 -9.83 -17.83
N LYS A 63 9.77 -10.70 -18.82
CA LYS A 63 10.77 -11.75 -18.69
C LYS A 63 12.18 -11.13 -18.67
N ILE A 64 13.05 -11.60 -17.78
CA ILE A 64 14.45 -11.17 -17.73
C ILE A 64 15.31 -12.02 -18.68
N TYR A 65 16.20 -11.38 -19.43
CA TYR A 65 17.23 -12.01 -20.24
C TYR A 65 18.57 -11.94 -19.50
N TRP A 66 18.81 -12.93 -18.64
CA TRP A 66 19.97 -12.97 -17.73
C TRP A 66 21.31 -13.01 -18.45
N GLU A 67 21.36 -13.65 -19.61
CA GLU A 67 22.53 -13.74 -20.49
C GLU A 67 22.99 -12.37 -21.03
N HIS A 68 22.12 -11.36 -20.97
CA HIS A 68 22.38 -9.99 -21.40
C HIS A 68 22.38 -8.99 -20.24
N SER A 69 22.23 -9.46 -18.99
CA SER A 69 22.07 -8.62 -17.82
C SER A 69 23.31 -8.65 -16.90
N THR A 70 23.61 -7.51 -16.28
CA THR A 70 24.68 -7.29 -15.31
C THR A 70 24.16 -6.43 -14.16
N SER A 71 24.96 -6.17 -13.13
CA SER A 71 24.55 -5.27 -12.04
C SER A 71 24.30 -3.83 -12.48
N ARG A 72 24.74 -3.43 -13.68
CA ARG A 72 24.60 -2.06 -14.21
C ARG A 72 23.70 -1.96 -15.44
N VAL A 73 23.26 -3.08 -16.00
CA VAL A 73 22.40 -3.13 -17.19
C VAL A 73 21.44 -4.30 -17.02
N LEU A 74 20.12 -4.05 -17.04
CA LEU A 74 19.09 -5.08 -17.04
C LEU A 74 18.42 -5.13 -18.41
N VAL A 75 18.39 -6.33 -18.99
CA VAL A 75 17.71 -6.57 -20.27
C VAL A 75 16.48 -7.42 -20.01
N MET A 76 15.33 -6.90 -20.43
CA MET A 76 14.02 -7.49 -20.17
C MET A 76 13.14 -7.47 -21.42
N GLU A 77 12.07 -8.28 -21.40
CA GLU A 77 11.05 -8.33 -22.44
C GLU A 77 10.45 -6.95 -22.70
N TYR A 78 10.40 -6.58 -23.98
CA TYR A 78 9.72 -5.36 -24.38
C TYR A 78 8.21 -5.56 -24.31
N LEU A 79 7.57 -4.85 -23.39
CA LEU A 79 6.12 -4.81 -23.24
C LEU A 79 5.60 -3.44 -23.65
N GLU A 80 4.63 -3.43 -24.55
CA GLU A 80 4.00 -2.22 -25.05
C GLU A 80 2.76 -1.86 -24.22
N GLY A 81 2.50 -0.57 -24.04
CA GLY A 81 1.32 -0.05 -23.38
C GLY A 81 1.41 1.47 -23.20
N GLY A 82 0.33 2.10 -22.77
CA GLY A 82 0.33 3.51 -22.39
C GLY A 82 0.55 3.66 -20.90
N HIS A 83 1.07 4.81 -20.45
CA HIS A 83 1.25 5.05 -19.02
C HIS A 83 -0.08 4.99 -18.27
N VAL A 84 -0.06 4.49 -17.04
CA VAL A 84 -1.27 4.37 -16.22
C VAL A 84 -1.98 5.70 -15.98
N THR A 85 -1.24 6.82 -16.03
CA THR A 85 -1.77 8.19 -15.86
C THR A 85 -2.16 8.87 -17.16
N ASP A 86 -1.99 8.22 -18.32
CA ASP A 86 -2.32 8.77 -19.63
C ASP A 86 -3.82 8.56 -19.94
N VAL A 87 -4.64 9.50 -19.47
CA VAL A 87 -6.10 9.44 -19.61
C VAL A 87 -6.55 9.41 -21.08
N ASP A 88 -5.82 10.09 -21.97
CA ASP A 88 -6.14 10.12 -23.40
C ASP A 88 -5.87 8.76 -24.03
N TYR A 89 -4.73 8.12 -23.73
CA TYR A 89 -4.46 6.75 -24.16
C TYR A 89 -5.53 5.77 -23.68
N LEU A 90 -5.95 5.86 -22.42
CA LEU A 90 -7.00 4.99 -21.88
C LEU A 90 -8.31 5.18 -22.67
N LYS A 91 -8.69 6.42 -22.98
CA LYS A 91 -9.89 6.75 -23.74
C LYS A 91 -9.82 6.20 -25.17
N ASP A 92 -8.72 6.46 -25.87
CA ASP A 92 -8.51 6.05 -27.26
C ASP A 92 -8.50 4.52 -27.41
N ASN A 93 -7.94 3.83 -26.42
CA ASN A 93 -7.90 2.37 -26.38
C ASN A 93 -9.15 1.74 -25.73
N LYS A 94 -10.15 2.55 -25.33
CA LYS A 94 -11.38 2.09 -24.66
C LYS A 94 -11.07 1.21 -23.44
N ILE A 95 -10.10 1.63 -22.64
CA ILE A 95 -9.71 1.03 -21.36
C ILE A 95 -10.48 1.75 -20.26
N ASP A 96 -11.15 0.98 -19.39
CA ASP A 96 -11.88 1.55 -18.26
C ASP A 96 -10.90 1.98 -17.14
N PRO A 97 -10.79 3.28 -16.80
CA PRO A 97 -9.94 3.74 -15.71
C PRO A 97 -10.31 3.10 -14.35
N PHE A 98 -11.59 2.75 -14.15
CA PHE A 98 -12.02 2.07 -12.93
C PHE A 98 -11.50 0.64 -12.86
N GLU A 99 -11.47 -0.08 -13.98
CA GLU A 99 -10.88 -1.41 -14.04
C GLU A 99 -9.39 -1.35 -13.66
N VAL A 100 -8.66 -0.38 -14.21
CA VAL A 100 -7.23 -0.16 -13.94
C VAL A 100 -6.99 0.11 -12.46
N SER A 101 -7.69 1.11 -11.89
CA SER A 101 -7.58 1.48 -10.48
C SER A 101 -7.93 0.32 -9.54
N ASN A 102 -8.99 -0.46 -9.83
CA ASN A 102 -9.35 -1.62 -9.01
C ASN A 102 -8.29 -2.72 -9.05
N LYS A 103 -7.71 -3.01 -10.22
CA LYS A 103 -6.64 -4.00 -10.37
C LYS A 103 -5.39 -3.60 -9.60
N ILE A 104 -5.00 -2.33 -9.69
CA ILE A 104 -3.87 -1.78 -8.94
C ILE A 104 -4.15 -1.88 -7.44
N GLY A 105 -5.29 -1.38 -6.97
CA GLY A 105 -5.66 -1.46 -5.56
C GLY A 105 -5.66 -2.90 -5.04
N GLN A 106 -6.16 -3.85 -5.84
CA GLN A 106 -6.15 -5.28 -5.51
C GLN A 106 -4.73 -5.85 -5.42
N LEU A 107 -3.87 -5.55 -6.41
CA LEU A 107 -2.49 -6.00 -6.43
C LEU A 107 -1.74 -5.57 -5.18
N TYR A 108 -1.78 -4.26 -4.87
CA TYR A 108 -1.07 -3.71 -3.73
C TYR A 108 -1.65 -4.17 -2.40
N SER A 109 -2.98 -4.31 -2.29
CA SER A 109 -3.59 -4.90 -1.09
C SER A 109 -3.09 -6.32 -0.84
N ASP A 110 -2.97 -7.15 -1.89
CA ASP A 110 -2.43 -8.50 -1.73
C ASP A 110 -0.94 -8.51 -1.40
N MET A 111 -0.14 -7.65 -2.04
CA MET A 111 1.28 -7.49 -1.72
C MET A 111 1.48 -7.12 -0.24
N ILE A 112 0.67 -6.18 0.27
CA ILE A 112 0.76 -5.67 1.64
C ILE A 112 0.23 -6.67 2.67
N PHE A 113 -1.02 -7.11 2.52
CA PHE A 113 -1.72 -7.83 3.60
C PHE A 113 -1.56 -9.35 3.50
N VAL A 114 -1.44 -9.90 2.28
CA VAL A 114 -1.51 -11.35 2.06
C VAL A 114 -0.13 -11.96 1.87
N LYS A 115 0.67 -11.38 0.96
CA LYS A 115 1.98 -11.89 0.55
C LYS A 115 3.10 -11.34 1.44
N GLY A 116 2.97 -10.10 1.91
CA GLY A 116 3.99 -9.43 2.73
C GLY A 116 5.27 -9.11 1.98
N PHE A 117 5.19 -8.92 0.67
CA PHE A 117 6.28 -8.50 -0.19
C PHE A 117 5.75 -7.36 -1.06
N VAL A 118 6.08 -6.12 -0.67
CA VAL A 118 5.45 -4.91 -1.20
C VAL A 118 6.41 -4.12 -2.06
N HIS A 119 5.93 -3.73 -3.25
CA HIS A 119 6.65 -2.77 -4.08
C HIS A 119 6.57 -1.39 -3.42
N SER A 120 7.73 -0.91 -2.98
CA SER A 120 7.86 0.25 -2.12
C SER A 120 8.03 1.57 -2.90
N ASP A 121 8.07 1.49 -4.24
CA ASP A 121 8.15 2.68 -5.09
C ASP A 121 7.43 2.52 -6.44
N PRO A 122 6.10 2.34 -6.43
CA PRO A 122 5.33 2.12 -7.65
C PRO A 122 5.10 3.42 -8.43
N HIS A 123 6.18 4.01 -8.93
CA HIS A 123 6.11 5.25 -9.69
C HIS A 123 5.19 5.05 -10.90
N PRO A 124 4.20 5.94 -11.15
CA PRO A 124 3.24 5.75 -12.24
C PRO A 124 3.87 5.62 -13.62
N GLY A 125 5.05 6.22 -13.81
CA GLY A 125 5.85 6.07 -15.04
C GLY A 125 6.27 4.63 -15.34
N ASN A 126 6.39 3.77 -14.33
CA ASN A 126 6.81 2.37 -14.45
C ASN A 126 5.63 1.40 -14.50
N ILE A 127 4.41 1.93 -14.63
CA ILE A 127 3.17 1.15 -14.75
C ILE A 127 2.56 1.47 -16.12
N LEU A 128 2.50 0.46 -16.98
CA LEU A 128 1.81 0.55 -18.25
C LEU A 128 0.46 -0.17 -18.19
N VAL A 129 -0.44 0.27 -19.06
CA VAL A 129 -1.74 -0.35 -19.30
C VAL A 129 -1.90 -0.71 -20.77
N LYS A 130 -2.43 -1.89 -21.04
CA LYS A 130 -2.75 -2.33 -22.40
C LYS A 130 -4.09 -3.03 -22.41
N LYS A 131 -4.89 -2.78 -23.45
CA LYS A 131 -6.11 -3.55 -23.63
C LYS A 131 -5.76 -4.93 -24.16
N ASN A 132 -6.14 -5.96 -23.42
CA ASN A 132 -5.97 -7.34 -23.85
C ASN A 132 -7.00 -7.65 -24.95
N PRO A 133 -6.57 -8.03 -26.17
CA PRO A 133 -7.47 -8.23 -27.30
C PRO A 133 -8.35 -9.48 -27.14
N GLU A 134 -7.90 -10.49 -26.40
CA GLU A 134 -8.64 -11.75 -26.20
C GLU A 134 -9.77 -11.58 -25.18
N THR A 135 -9.48 -10.87 -24.08
CA THR A 135 -10.43 -10.71 -22.97
C THR A 135 -11.21 -9.40 -23.01
N GLY A 136 -10.75 -8.42 -23.81
CA GLY A 136 -11.28 -7.06 -23.85
C GLY A 136 -11.00 -6.23 -22.59
N LYS A 137 -10.19 -6.74 -21.66
CA LYS A 137 -9.91 -6.16 -20.34
C LYS A 137 -8.54 -5.49 -20.27
N ALA A 138 -8.32 -4.63 -19.29
CA ALA A 138 -7.01 -3.98 -19.09
C ALA A 138 -5.95 -4.93 -18.50
N ASP A 139 -4.84 -5.16 -19.18
CA ASP A 139 -3.65 -5.73 -18.57
C ASP A 139 -2.83 -4.61 -17.90
N ILE A 140 -2.31 -4.90 -16.71
CA ILE A 140 -1.42 -4.02 -15.95
C ILE A 140 -0.01 -4.55 -16.07
N ILE A 141 0.91 -3.73 -16.56
CA ILE A 141 2.31 -4.07 -16.74
C ILE A 141 3.14 -3.31 -15.70
N LEU A 142 3.88 -4.05 -14.87
CA LEU A 142 4.87 -3.46 -13.96
C LEU A 142 6.26 -3.61 -14.57
N LEU A 143 6.96 -2.50 -14.75
CA LEU A 143 8.29 -2.48 -15.38
C LEU A 143 9.41 -2.46 -14.33
N ASP A 144 9.27 -1.62 -13.31
CA ASP A 144 10.29 -1.42 -12.28
C ASP A 144 10.07 -2.38 -11.12
N HIS A 145 11.15 -3.06 -10.73
CA HIS A 145 11.16 -3.94 -9.59
C HIS A 145 12.33 -3.70 -8.61
N GLY A 146 12.92 -2.50 -8.63
CA GLY A 146 14.12 -2.16 -7.87
C GLY A 146 13.89 -2.18 -6.35
N LEU A 147 12.77 -1.62 -5.90
CA LEU A 147 12.49 -1.47 -4.46
C LEU A 147 11.31 -2.32 -3.99
N TYR A 148 11.66 -3.37 -3.24
CA TYR A 148 10.71 -4.18 -2.49
C TYR A 148 11.09 -4.29 -1.01
N ALA A 149 10.07 -4.40 -0.17
CA ALA A 149 10.23 -4.69 1.25
C ALA A 149 9.45 -5.93 1.65
N ASN A 150 10.05 -6.70 2.56
CA ASN A 150 9.38 -7.81 3.22
C ASN A 150 8.74 -7.28 4.50
N LEU A 151 7.42 -7.43 4.61
CA LEU A 151 6.66 -7.07 5.80
C LEU A 151 6.58 -8.27 6.73
N THR A 152 6.93 -8.07 7.99
CA THR A 152 6.81 -9.10 9.03
C THR A 152 5.34 -9.48 9.24
N ASN A 153 5.09 -10.74 9.61
CA ASN A 153 3.73 -11.20 9.92
C ASN A 153 3.07 -10.36 11.01
N LYS A 154 3.83 -10.05 12.08
CA LYS A 154 3.40 -9.16 13.16
C LYS A 154 2.96 -7.79 12.64
N PHE A 155 3.79 -7.14 11.81
CA PHE A 155 3.43 -5.84 11.23
C PHE A 155 2.13 -5.93 10.43
N ARG A 156 2.00 -6.92 9.54
CA ARG A 156 0.79 -7.10 8.73
C ARG A 156 -0.45 -7.34 9.59
N TYR A 157 -0.32 -8.10 10.67
CA TYR A 157 -1.40 -8.33 11.62
C TYR A 157 -1.85 -7.03 12.29
N GLU A 158 -0.92 -6.27 12.87
CA GLU A 158 -1.22 -5.00 13.55
C GLU A 158 -1.82 -3.98 12.57
N TYR A 159 -1.27 -3.89 11.35
CA TYR A 159 -1.78 -3.03 10.30
C TYR A 159 -3.18 -3.44 9.82
N SER A 160 -3.44 -4.74 9.69
CA SER A 160 -4.78 -5.26 9.37
C SER A 160 -5.80 -4.91 10.45
N LYS A 161 -5.43 -5.09 11.71
CA LYS A 161 -6.30 -4.78 12.84
C LYS A 161 -6.55 -3.29 12.98
N LEU A 162 -5.55 -2.45 12.72
CA LEU A 162 -5.72 -0.99 12.62
C LEU A 162 -6.77 -0.65 11.56
N TRP A 163 -6.62 -1.16 10.33
CA TRP A 163 -7.59 -0.92 9.27
C TRP A 163 -9.01 -1.38 9.63
N LEU A 164 -9.16 -2.57 10.22
CA LEU A 164 -10.45 -3.08 10.67
C LEU A 164 -11.04 -2.21 11.80
N SER A 165 -10.21 -1.71 12.72
CA SER A 165 -10.66 -0.82 13.79
C SER A 165 -11.13 0.54 13.27
N ILE A 166 -10.49 1.05 12.21
CA ILE A 166 -10.94 2.29 11.54
C ILE A 166 -12.30 2.07 10.88
N LEU A 167 -12.49 0.95 10.19
CA LEU A 167 -13.77 0.60 9.55
C LEU A 167 -14.90 0.40 10.56
N ASN A 168 -14.59 -0.18 11.72
CA ASN A 168 -15.56 -0.41 12.80
C ASN A 168 -15.69 0.78 13.77
N VAL A 169 -14.95 1.87 13.55
CA VAL A 169 -14.94 3.06 14.42
C VAL A 169 -14.58 2.69 15.88
N ASP A 170 -13.72 1.68 16.08
CA ASP A 170 -13.27 1.21 17.40
C ASP A 170 -12.03 1.97 17.85
N ARG A 171 -12.23 3.01 18.67
CA ARG A 171 -11.15 3.86 19.20
C ARG A 171 -10.10 3.12 19.99
N ASN A 172 -10.53 2.15 20.82
CA ASN A 172 -9.63 1.44 21.71
C ASN A 172 -8.72 0.52 20.90
N ALA A 173 -9.29 -0.18 19.92
CA ALA A 173 -8.51 -0.98 18.98
C ALA A 173 -7.61 -0.11 18.11
N MET A 174 -8.09 1.02 17.58
CA MET A 174 -7.25 1.95 16.81
C MET A 174 -6.03 2.39 17.62
N LYS A 175 -6.23 2.90 18.85
CA LYS A 175 -5.14 3.34 19.72
C LYS A 175 -4.15 2.20 20.01
N LYS A 176 -4.67 1.02 20.35
CA LYS A 176 -3.84 -0.18 20.62
C LYS A 176 -2.98 -0.57 19.42
N HIS A 177 -3.57 -0.69 18.24
CA HIS A 177 -2.86 -1.15 17.05
C HIS A 177 -1.91 -0.07 16.48
N SER A 178 -2.27 1.21 16.59
CA SER A 178 -1.34 2.31 16.29
C SER A 178 -0.12 2.29 17.22
N MET A 179 -0.30 2.03 18.52
CA MET A 179 0.81 1.88 19.47
C MET A 179 1.74 0.73 19.11
N ASN A 180 1.18 -0.41 18.69
CA ASN A 180 1.97 -1.56 18.26
C ASN A 180 2.74 -1.31 16.95
N LEU A 181 2.32 -0.31 16.16
CA LEU A 181 2.99 0.16 14.93
C LEU A 181 3.98 1.32 15.19
N GLY A 182 4.20 1.69 16.45
CA GLY A 182 5.19 2.68 16.86
C GLY A 182 4.63 4.04 17.29
N ILE A 183 3.34 4.31 17.06
CA ILE A 183 2.72 5.60 17.39
C ILE A 183 2.49 5.75 18.89
N LYS A 184 3.06 6.79 19.48
CA LYS A 184 2.93 7.11 20.90
C LYS A 184 1.89 8.23 21.11
N GLY A 185 1.24 8.19 22.27
CA GLY A 185 0.30 9.24 22.70
C GLY A 185 -0.99 9.28 21.89
N ASP A 186 -1.50 10.49 21.66
CA ASP A 186 -2.79 10.72 21.01
C ASP A 186 -2.67 11.00 19.50
N LEU A 187 -1.50 10.72 18.91
CA LEU A 187 -1.26 10.83 17.46
C LEU A 187 -1.88 9.69 16.64
N TYR A 188 -2.45 8.65 17.28
CA TYR A 188 -3.12 7.54 16.60
C TYR A 188 -4.20 8.03 15.62
N GLY A 189 -4.78 9.19 15.93
CA GLY A 189 -5.79 9.81 15.11
C GLY A 189 -5.28 10.36 13.78
N LEU A 190 -4.28 11.24 13.86
CA LEU A 190 -3.58 11.75 12.69
C LEU A 190 -3.00 10.61 11.86
N PHE A 191 -2.46 9.58 12.52
CA PHE A 191 -1.96 8.39 11.86
C PHE A 191 -3.06 7.63 11.08
N ALA A 192 -4.25 7.45 11.66
CA ALA A 192 -5.38 6.87 10.95
C ALA A 192 -5.79 7.70 9.71
N CYS A 193 -5.73 9.04 9.78
CA CYS A 193 -5.93 9.90 8.61
C CYS A 193 -4.87 9.68 7.53
N MET A 194 -3.59 9.61 7.91
CA MET A 194 -2.51 9.35 6.95
C MET A 194 -2.69 8.00 6.26
N VAL A 195 -3.04 6.95 7.03
CA VAL A 195 -3.28 5.59 6.53
C VAL A 195 -4.49 5.51 5.61
N THR A 196 -5.59 6.22 5.92
CA THR A 196 -6.83 6.16 5.12
C THR A 196 -6.90 7.18 4.00
N GLY A 197 -6.13 8.27 4.09
CA GLY A 197 -6.20 9.39 3.15
C GLY A 197 -7.50 10.18 3.28
N ARG A 198 -8.21 10.04 4.41
CA ARG A 198 -9.47 10.73 4.67
C ARG A 198 -9.29 11.81 5.73
N PRO A 199 -9.98 12.97 5.57
CA PRO A 199 -10.10 13.96 6.62
C PRO A 199 -10.60 13.32 7.93
N TRP A 200 -10.03 13.77 9.04
CA TRP A 200 -10.30 13.24 10.38
C TRP A 200 -11.80 13.24 10.70
N GLU A 201 -12.52 14.27 10.26
CA GLU A 201 -13.97 14.45 10.44
C GLU A 201 -14.81 13.34 9.81
N LEU A 202 -14.35 12.76 8.69
CA LEU A 202 -15.03 11.63 8.02
C LEU A 202 -14.65 10.28 8.64
N VAL A 203 -13.48 10.18 9.26
CA VAL A 203 -13.11 9.03 10.09
C VAL A 203 -13.91 9.05 11.41
N ILE A 204 -14.44 10.22 11.79
CA ILE A 204 -15.00 10.55 13.11
C ILE A 204 -16.48 10.95 13.11
N GLN A 205 -17.22 10.79 12.02
CA GLN A 205 -18.69 11.00 12.08
C GLN A 205 -19.45 10.12 13.11
N GLY A 206 -18.76 9.25 13.87
CA GLY A 206 -19.23 8.62 15.11
C GLY A 206 -18.39 8.85 16.39
N ILE A 207 -17.54 9.87 16.44
CA ILE A 207 -16.53 10.14 17.49
C ILE A 207 -16.47 11.66 17.80
N ASP A 208 -16.19 12.07 19.05
CA ASP A 208 -16.23 13.45 19.54
C ASP A 208 -15.36 14.47 18.80
N LYS A 209 -15.92 15.68 18.63
CA LYS A 209 -15.42 16.83 17.87
C LYS A 209 -14.23 17.59 18.51
N GLU A 210 -13.82 17.29 19.74
CA GLU A 210 -12.95 18.20 20.52
C GLU A 210 -11.49 18.29 20.06
N LEU A 211 -11.00 17.38 19.21
CA LEU A 211 -9.56 17.33 18.86
C LEU A 211 -9.12 18.28 17.72
N LEU A 212 -10.04 18.95 17.01
CA LEU A 212 -9.71 19.72 15.80
C LEU A 212 -9.90 21.24 15.88
N GLN A 213 -10.51 21.78 16.93
CA GLN A 213 -10.91 23.19 16.90
C GLN A 213 -9.77 24.22 16.88
N ASN A 214 -8.50 23.82 17.06
CA ASN A 214 -7.41 24.79 17.26
C ASN A 214 -6.22 24.78 16.28
N ASN A 215 -6.07 23.82 15.34
CA ASN A 215 -4.73 23.53 14.78
C ASN A 215 -4.60 23.44 13.25
N SER A 216 -5.26 24.30 12.47
CA SER A 216 -5.06 24.35 11.01
C SER A 216 -3.62 24.71 10.58
N GLN A 217 -2.84 25.37 11.46
CA GLN A 217 -1.45 25.78 11.20
C GLN A 217 -0.39 24.80 11.76
N MET A 218 -0.78 23.75 12.51
CA MET A 218 0.16 22.83 13.18
C MET A 218 0.22 21.42 12.59
N VAL A 219 -0.37 21.19 11.40
CA VAL A 219 -0.44 19.85 10.80
C VAL A 219 0.94 19.34 10.36
N ILE A 220 1.81 20.20 9.81
CA ILE A 220 3.12 19.78 9.29
C ILE A 220 4.07 19.28 10.39
N PRO A 221 4.25 19.97 11.54
CA PRO A 221 5.06 19.44 12.65
C PRO A 221 4.54 18.10 13.18
N GLN A 222 3.23 17.95 13.35
CA GLN A 222 2.62 16.72 13.84
C GLN A 222 2.78 15.54 12.85
N LEU A 223 2.72 15.81 11.54
CA LEU A 223 3.03 14.81 10.52
C LEU A 223 4.48 14.33 10.63
N SER A 224 5.42 15.26 10.84
CA SER A 224 6.83 14.91 11.05
C SER A 224 7.02 14.04 12.29
N ASP A 225 6.33 14.34 13.40
CA ASP A 225 6.39 13.54 14.62
C ASP A 225 5.83 12.12 14.42
N VAL A 226 4.77 11.97 13.61
CA VAL A 226 4.25 10.64 13.24
C VAL A 226 5.29 9.87 12.41
N LEU A 227 5.87 10.50 11.38
CA LEU A 227 6.86 9.87 10.51
C LEU A 227 8.14 9.47 11.25
N GLU A 228 8.52 10.19 12.30
CA GLU A 228 9.67 9.83 13.15
C GLU A 228 9.40 8.61 14.04
N GLN A 229 8.14 8.38 14.42
CA GLN A 229 7.76 7.32 15.36
C GLN A 229 7.46 5.99 14.70
N VAL A 230 6.92 6.02 13.48
CA VAL A 230 6.55 4.80 12.77
C VAL A 230 7.78 3.99 12.38
N ASP A 231 7.61 2.67 12.30
CA ASP A 231 8.68 1.82 11.81
C ASP A 231 8.89 2.02 10.30
N ARG A 232 10.05 1.54 9.83
CA ARG A 232 10.42 1.59 8.41
C ARG A 232 9.37 0.93 7.51
N GLN A 233 8.78 -0.19 7.96
CA GLN A 233 7.76 -0.91 7.20
C GLN A 233 6.56 0.00 6.92
N MET A 234 6.13 0.79 7.89
CA MET A 234 5.03 1.73 7.73
C MET A 234 5.37 2.89 6.79
N LEU A 235 6.59 3.44 6.84
CA LEU A 235 7.01 4.51 5.91
C LEU A 235 6.86 4.08 4.45
N LEU A 236 7.28 2.85 4.14
CA LEU A 236 7.16 2.30 2.79
C LEU A 236 5.70 2.12 2.39
N ILE A 237 4.84 1.68 3.32
CA ILE A 237 3.40 1.56 3.08
C ILE A 237 2.74 2.92 2.84
N LEU A 238 3.11 3.95 3.60
CA LEU A 238 2.61 5.30 3.38
C LEU A 238 2.99 5.80 1.98
N LYS A 239 4.26 5.63 1.58
CA LYS A 239 4.73 5.97 0.23
C LYS A 239 3.94 5.23 -0.86
N THR A 240 3.78 3.91 -0.74
CA THR A 240 3.00 3.10 -1.67
C THR A 240 1.55 3.56 -1.75
N ASN A 241 0.89 3.82 -0.61
CA ASN A 241 -0.49 4.29 -0.56
C ASN A 241 -0.66 5.65 -1.24
N ASP A 242 0.26 6.58 -1.00
CA ASP A 242 0.19 7.92 -1.60
C ASP A 242 0.38 7.89 -3.12
N LEU A 243 1.26 7.03 -3.64
CA LEU A 243 1.41 6.82 -5.08
C LEU A 243 0.14 6.21 -5.71
N ILE A 244 -0.48 5.22 -5.05
CA ILE A 244 -1.76 4.64 -5.51
C ILE A 244 -2.85 5.72 -5.52
N ARG A 245 -2.96 6.53 -4.48
CA ARG A 245 -3.91 7.66 -4.42
C ARG A 245 -3.66 8.68 -5.53
N GLY A 246 -2.39 8.93 -5.87
CA GLY A 246 -2.01 9.76 -7.01
C GLY A 246 -2.55 9.22 -8.33
N ILE A 247 -2.47 7.91 -8.55
CA ILE A 247 -3.05 7.25 -9.73
C ILE A 247 -4.58 7.39 -9.71
N GLU A 248 -5.25 7.07 -8.60
CA GLU A 248 -6.71 7.21 -8.48
C GLU A 248 -7.19 8.65 -8.70
N SER A 249 -6.40 9.63 -8.23
CA SER A 249 -6.64 11.05 -8.48
C SER A 249 -6.62 11.39 -9.96
N THR A 250 -5.58 10.93 -10.64
CA THR A 250 -5.36 11.23 -12.05
C THR A 250 -6.42 10.57 -12.94
N LEU A 251 -6.81 9.34 -12.59
CA LEU A 251 -7.85 8.59 -13.28
C LEU A 251 -9.28 9.05 -12.95
N GLY A 252 -9.45 9.95 -11.98
CA GLY A 252 -10.79 10.39 -11.54
C GLY A 252 -11.60 9.29 -10.83
N THR A 253 -10.95 8.27 -10.28
CA THR A 253 -11.61 7.09 -9.68
C THR A 253 -11.72 7.17 -8.15
N LYS A 254 -11.41 8.33 -7.56
CA LYS A 254 -11.53 8.61 -6.12
C LYS A 254 -12.92 8.26 -5.57
N ASN A 255 -12.97 7.83 -4.31
CA ASN A 255 -14.19 7.63 -3.49
C ASN A 255 -15.07 6.41 -3.78
N ARG A 256 -14.60 5.39 -4.52
CA ARG A 256 -15.37 4.14 -4.63
C ARG A 256 -15.10 3.15 -3.50
N MET A 257 -16.19 2.55 -3.02
CA MET A 257 -16.18 1.51 -1.98
C MET A 257 -15.43 0.24 -2.39
N THR A 258 -15.13 0.04 -3.68
CA THR A 258 -14.46 -1.15 -4.20
C THR A 258 -13.04 -1.30 -3.66
N ALA A 259 -12.27 -0.20 -3.59
CA ALA A 259 -10.92 -0.21 -3.00
C ALA A 259 -10.99 -0.58 -1.50
N PHE A 260 -11.93 0.02 -0.76
CA PHE A 260 -12.17 -0.30 0.65
C PHE A 260 -12.62 -1.75 0.84
N TRP A 261 -13.47 -2.28 -0.04
CA TRP A 261 -13.95 -3.66 0.01
C TRP A 261 -12.83 -4.67 -0.17
N VAL A 262 -11.98 -4.47 -1.17
CA VAL A 262 -10.82 -5.32 -1.41
C VAL A 262 -9.87 -5.25 -0.22
N MET A 263 -9.60 -4.04 0.27
CA MET A 263 -8.78 -3.82 1.46
C MET A 263 -9.33 -4.54 2.70
N SER A 264 -10.62 -4.36 3.02
CA SER A 264 -11.30 -5.02 4.14
C SER A 264 -11.16 -6.54 4.07
N LYS A 265 -11.34 -7.13 2.88
CA LYS A 265 -11.17 -8.57 2.67
C LYS A 265 -9.74 -9.02 2.93
N CYS A 266 -8.76 -8.30 2.42
CA CYS A 266 -7.36 -8.64 2.60
C CYS A 266 -6.94 -8.51 4.08
N CYS A 267 -7.43 -7.50 4.79
CA CYS A 267 -7.24 -7.37 6.25
C CYS A 267 -7.84 -8.53 7.03
N VAL A 268 -9.07 -8.94 6.71
CA VAL A 268 -9.72 -10.10 7.36
C VAL A 268 -8.90 -11.37 7.12
N LYS A 269 -8.55 -11.67 5.86
CA LYS A 269 -7.73 -12.83 5.51
C LYS A 269 -6.39 -12.82 6.24
N SER A 270 -5.70 -11.68 6.27
CA SER A 270 -4.40 -11.54 6.93
C SER A 270 -4.51 -11.79 8.43
N SER A 271 -5.50 -11.18 9.09
CA SER A 271 -5.75 -11.35 10.52
C SER A 271 -6.03 -12.81 10.90
N TYR A 272 -6.94 -13.48 10.19
CA TYR A 272 -7.28 -14.87 10.48
C TYR A 272 -6.14 -15.83 10.15
N LYS A 273 -5.38 -15.58 9.08
CA LYS A 273 -4.22 -16.40 8.72
C LYS A 273 -3.19 -16.43 9.85
N GLU A 274 -2.92 -15.28 10.47
CA GLU A 274 -2.01 -15.22 11.61
C GLU A 274 -2.60 -15.97 12.82
N GLU A 275 -3.85 -15.71 13.19
CA GLU A 275 -4.53 -16.38 14.31
C GLU A 275 -4.55 -17.91 14.15
N ILE A 276 -4.82 -18.40 12.93
CA ILE A 276 -4.80 -19.83 12.59
C ILE A 276 -3.38 -20.40 12.72
N SER A 277 -2.35 -19.65 12.33
CA SER A 277 -0.96 -20.09 12.39
C SER A 277 -0.46 -20.27 13.82
N THR A 278 -0.97 -19.46 14.76
CA THR A 278 -0.61 -19.48 16.19
C THR A 278 -1.43 -20.45 17.03
N GLU A 279 -2.54 -20.97 16.51
CA GLU A 279 -3.43 -21.89 17.25
C GLU A 279 -3.04 -23.34 16.97
N ASP A 280 -2.83 -24.16 18.00
CA ASP A 280 -2.43 -25.56 17.82
C ASP A 280 -3.62 -26.53 17.72
N ARG A 281 -4.77 -26.16 18.30
CA ARG A 281 -5.92 -27.07 18.37
C ARG A 281 -6.67 -27.12 17.04
N ARG A 282 -6.78 -28.32 16.47
CA ARG A 282 -7.48 -28.55 15.18
C ARG A 282 -8.90 -27.99 15.17
N ILE A 283 -9.70 -28.23 16.23
CA ILE A 283 -11.08 -27.74 16.32
C ILE A 283 -11.13 -26.21 16.33
N ALA A 284 -10.20 -25.57 17.04
CA ALA A 284 -10.12 -24.11 17.08
C ALA A 284 -9.70 -23.54 15.71
N ARG A 285 -8.73 -24.17 15.01
CA ARG A 285 -8.38 -23.82 13.63
C ARG A 285 -9.58 -23.91 12.69
N TRP A 286 -10.37 -24.98 12.75
CA TRP A 286 -11.59 -25.12 11.94
C TRP A 286 -12.62 -24.03 12.23
N ARG A 287 -12.82 -23.66 13.50
CA ARG A 287 -13.68 -22.54 13.89
C ARG A 287 -13.16 -21.20 13.36
N LEU A 288 -11.85 -20.97 13.40
CA LEU A 288 -11.24 -19.76 12.84
C LEU A 288 -11.42 -19.67 11.33
N ILE A 289 -11.18 -20.76 10.59
CA ILE A 289 -11.41 -20.83 9.13
C ILE A 289 -12.88 -20.56 8.80
N PHE A 290 -13.80 -21.14 9.58
CA PHE A 290 -15.23 -20.87 9.40
C PHE A 290 -15.56 -19.39 9.68
N SER A 291 -15.01 -18.83 10.75
CA SER A 291 -15.20 -17.44 11.14
C SER A 291 -14.65 -16.46 10.10
N GLU A 292 -13.48 -16.76 9.51
CA GLU A 292 -12.90 -16.01 8.39
C GLU A 292 -13.88 -15.98 7.20
N LYS A 293 -14.36 -17.15 6.77
CA LYS A 293 -15.31 -17.25 5.65
C LYS A 293 -16.61 -16.50 5.95
N TRP A 294 -17.10 -16.58 7.18
CA TRP A 294 -18.30 -15.88 7.62
C TRP A 294 -18.11 -14.35 7.65
N ALA A 295 -16.95 -13.87 8.11
CA ALA A 295 -16.61 -12.45 8.10
C ALA A 295 -16.52 -11.90 6.67
N ILE A 296 -15.86 -12.63 5.76
CA ILE A 296 -15.80 -12.28 4.33
C ILE A 296 -17.22 -12.25 3.71
N PHE A 297 -18.07 -13.21 4.07
CA PHE A 297 -19.46 -13.24 3.61
C PHE A 297 -20.26 -12.03 4.08
N LYS A 298 -20.17 -11.66 5.37
CA LYS A 298 -20.79 -10.44 5.91
C LYS A 298 -20.31 -9.18 5.20
N LEU A 299 -19.00 -9.06 4.96
CA LEU A 299 -18.45 -7.93 4.21
C LEU A 299 -19.03 -7.86 2.79
N ASN A 300 -19.15 -8.99 2.09
CA ASN A 300 -19.79 -9.01 0.76
C ASN A 300 -21.22 -8.49 0.80
N ILE A 301 -22.02 -8.91 1.78
CA ILE A 301 -23.40 -8.42 1.93
C ILE A 301 -23.42 -6.92 2.23
N TYR A 302 -22.57 -6.45 3.16
CA TYR A 302 -22.52 -5.04 3.54
C TYR A 302 -22.17 -4.13 2.35
N TYR A 303 -21.14 -4.48 1.58
CA TYR A 303 -20.75 -3.71 0.41
C TYR A 303 -21.75 -3.82 -0.75
N LEU A 304 -22.45 -4.95 -0.88
CA LEU A 304 -23.57 -5.09 -1.81
C LEU A 304 -24.72 -4.14 -1.42
N TYR A 305 -25.09 -4.11 -0.14
CA TYR A 305 -26.11 -3.22 0.41
C TYR A 305 -25.76 -1.74 0.20
N LEU A 306 -24.54 -1.32 0.56
CA LEU A 306 -24.10 0.04 0.30
C LEU A 306 -24.07 0.38 -1.20
N GLY A 307 -23.70 -0.60 -2.04
CA GLY A 307 -23.72 -0.46 -3.49
C GLY A 307 -25.12 -0.17 -4.01
N LEU A 308 -26.13 -0.89 -3.50
CA LEU A 308 -27.54 -0.67 -3.83
C LEU A 308 -28.07 0.68 -3.34
N ILE A 309 -27.58 1.21 -2.21
CA ILE A 309 -28.03 2.51 -1.69
C ILE A 309 -27.40 3.69 -2.45
N ASN A 310 -26.13 3.59 -2.82
CA ASN A 310 -25.40 4.70 -3.43
C ASN A 310 -25.54 4.75 -4.97
N TYR A 311 -25.99 3.66 -5.60
CA TYR A 311 -26.13 3.54 -7.06
C TYR A 311 -27.50 3.01 -7.50
N GLY A 312 -28.45 2.85 -6.57
CA GLY A 312 -29.85 2.50 -6.86
C GLY A 312 -30.77 3.71 -6.94
#